data_AF-A0AAD8BHT8-F1
#
_entry.id   AF-A0AAD8BHT8-F1
#
_cell.length_a   1.000
_cell.length_b   1.000
_cell.length_c   1.000
_cell.angle_alpha   90.00
_cell.angle_beta   90.00
_cell.angle_gamma   90.00
#
_symmetry.space_group_name_H-M   'P 1'
#
loop_
_entity.id
_entity.type
_entity.pdbx_description
1 polymer ?
#
loop_
_entity_poly.entity_id
_entity_poly.type
_entity_poly.pdbx_seq_one_letter_code
_entity_poly.pdbx_strand_id
1 'polypeptide(L)'
;MEASSVGDGLMEASSVSDGLMEASSIGDGLMEASSDGLMEASSVGDGLMEASSIGDGLMEASSDGLMEASGVGEGLMEASGVGDGLMEASSVSDELMEASSVSDELMEASSVSDGLMEASSIGDELMEASSVTDGLMEASSVGDGLMEASSIGDGLMEASSDRLMEASSIADGLMEAFSVGDGLMEASSVSDELMEASSVSDELMEASSVSDELMEASSVSDELM
;
A
#
# COMPACT_ATOMS: atom_id res chain seq x y z
N MET A 1 -15.84 22.11 5.11
CA MET A 1 -17.18 21.80 4.57
C MET A 1 -17.59 20.50 5.21
N GLU A 2 -18.80 20.38 5.77
CA GLU A 2 -19.26 19.10 6.34
C GLU A 2 -20.42 18.56 5.50
N ALA A 3 -20.32 17.31 5.08
CA ALA A 3 -21.37 16.55 4.41
C ALA A 3 -21.57 15.24 5.15
N SER A 4 -22.83 14.86 5.40
CA SER A 4 -23.17 13.55 5.98
C SER A 4 -24.42 12.96 5.36
N SER A 5 -24.45 11.63 5.21
CA SER A 5 -25.62 10.88 4.76
C SER A 5 -25.88 9.64 5.62
N VAL A 6 -27.16 9.27 5.74
CA VAL A 6 -27.61 8.06 6.44
C VAL A 6 -28.68 7.35 5.62
N GLY A 7 -28.48 6.07 5.38
CA GLY A 7 -29.32 5.21 4.56
C GLY A 7 -28.77 5.05 3.15
N ASP A 8 -29.32 4.06 2.44
CA ASP A 8 -28.80 3.64 1.15
C ASP A 8 -28.93 4.75 0.09
N GLY A 9 -27.91 4.93 -0.75
CA GLY A 9 -27.97 5.88 -1.85
C GLY A 9 -26.65 6.49 -2.31
N LEU A 10 -26.75 7.66 -2.95
CA LEU A 10 -25.62 8.42 -3.45
C LEU A 10 -25.36 9.62 -2.55
N MET A 11 -24.10 9.85 -2.19
CA MET A 11 -23.64 11.03 -1.48
C MET A 11 -22.49 11.65 -2.27
N GLU A 12 -22.62 12.93 -2.60
CA GLU A 12 -21.57 13.71 -3.27
C GLU A 12 -21.15 14.89 -2.38
N ALA A 13 -19.84 15.02 -2.13
CA ALA A 13 -19.22 16.12 -1.41
C ALA A 13 -18.03 16.66 -2.21
N SER A 14 -18.05 17.97 -2.51
CA SER A 14 -16.98 18.61 -3.29
C SER A 14 -16.60 19.97 -2.70
N SER A 15 -15.32 20.25 -2.47
CA SER A 15 -14.80 21.56 -2.06
C SER A 15 -13.63 22.00 -2.91
N VAL A 16 -13.63 23.28 -3.26
CA VAL A 16 -12.62 23.95 -4.11
C VAL A 16 -11.92 25.07 -3.34
N SER A 17 -11.77 24.90 -2.04
CA SER A 17 -11.19 25.90 -1.15
C SER A 17 -10.25 25.20 -0.18
N ASP A 18 -9.15 25.86 0.17
CA ASP A 18 -8.08 25.46 1.11
C ASP A 18 -8.53 25.16 2.57
N GLY A 19 -9.80 24.83 2.79
CA GLY A 19 -10.38 24.48 4.08
C GLY A 19 -10.69 23.00 4.13
N LEU A 20 -10.65 22.46 5.34
CA LEU A 20 -10.96 21.06 5.64
C LEU A 20 -12.38 20.67 5.18
N MET A 21 -12.47 19.60 4.38
CA MET A 21 -13.71 18.89 4.08
C MET A 21 -13.85 17.67 5.01
N GLU A 22 -15.04 17.48 5.58
CA GLU A 22 -15.45 16.23 6.23
C GLU A 22 -16.64 15.66 5.44
N ALA A 23 -16.52 14.41 5.00
CA ALA A 23 -17.58 13.66 4.33
C ALA A 23 -17.80 12.33 5.08
N SER A 24 -19.01 12.07 5.56
CA SER A 24 -19.34 10.80 6.25
C SER A 24 -20.62 10.15 5.70
N SER A 25 -20.61 8.85 5.43
CA SER A 25 -21.79 8.09 5.01
C SER A 25 -22.00 6.84 5.86
N ILE A 26 -23.26 6.53 6.13
CA ILE A 26 -23.67 5.30 6.80
C ILE A 26 -24.78 4.64 5.98
N GLY A 27 -24.54 3.44 5.48
CA GLY A 27 -25.48 2.65 4.68
C GLY A 27 -24.87 2.20 3.35
N ASP A 28 -25.62 1.38 2.62
CA ASP A 28 -25.12 0.78 1.39
C ASP A 28 -25.27 1.77 0.23
N GLY A 29 -24.17 2.12 -0.44
CA GLY A 29 -24.24 3.20 -1.42
C GLY A 29 -22.92 3.57 -2.06
N LEU A 30 -22.93 4.70 -2.76
CA LEU A 30 -21.74 5.29 -3.34
C LEU A 30 -21.52 6.67 -2.70
N MET A 31 -20.33 6.87 -2.17
CA MET A 31 -19.85 8.13 -1.62
C MET A 31 -18.75 8.67 -2.53
N GLU A 32 -18.95 9.86 -3.06
CA GLU A 32 -17.92 10.63 -3.78
C GLU A 32 -17.51 11.83 -2.93
N ALA A 33 -16.23 11.89 -2.55
CA ALA A 33 -15.62 13.03 -1.86
C ALA A 33 -14.47 13.59 -2.70
N SER A 34 -14.48 14.90 -2.98
CA SER A 34 -13.42 15.58 -3.74
C SER A 34 -13.01 16.93 -3.11
N SER A 35 -11.73 17.13 -2.80
CA SER A 35 -11.26 18.37 -2.14
C SER A 35 -10.01 18.96 -2.80
N ASP A 36 -9.93 20.29 -2.81
CA ASP A 36 -8.72 21.07 -3.08
C ASP A 36 -8.06 21.44 -1.73
N GLY A 37 -7.21 20.55 -1.20
CA GLY A 37 -6.59 20.65 0.13
C GLY A 37 -6.98 19.53 1.10
N LEU A 38 -7.28 19.89 2.36
CA LEU A 38 -7.52 18.95 3.46
C LEU A 38 -8.87 18.19 3.30
N MET A 39 -8.85 16.87 3.47
CA MET A 39 -10.03 16.00 3.43
C MET A 39 -10.00 14.92 4.51
N GLU A 40 -11.14 14.71 5.16
CA GLU A 40 -11.48 13.50 5.92
C GLU A 40 -12.74 12.88 5.30
N ALA A 41 -12.64 11.65 4.80
CA ALA A 41 -13.74 10.88 4.21
C ALA A 41 -13.92 9.55 4.96
N SER A 42 -15.15 9.24 5.38
CA SER A 42 -15.48 7.97 6.05
C SER A 42 -16.79 7.35 5.55
N SER A 43 -16.80 6.04 5.31
CA SER A 43 -18.00 5.28 4.95
C SER A 43 -18.12 4.00 5.75
N VAL A 44 -19.34 3.77 6.27
CA VAL A 44 -19.69 2.56 6.99
C VAL A 44 -20.83 1.86 6.26
N GLY A 45 -20.55 0.65 5.77
CA GLY A 45 -21.49 -0.19 5.02
C GLY A 45 -20.82 -0.87 3.83
N ASP A 46 -21.55 -1.74 3.15
CA ASP A 46 -21.01 -2.57 2.04
C ASP A 46 -20.95 -1.76 0.72
N GLY A 47 -20.76 -0.44 0.83
CA GLY A 47 -20.77 0.52 -0.27
C GLY A 47 -19.40 0.70 -0.94
N LEU A 48 -19.35 1.65 -1.87
CA LEU A 48 -18.13 2.11 -2.51
C LEU A 48 -17.85 3.56 -2.13
N MET A 49 -16.64 3.82 -1.63
CA MET A 49 -16.11 5.16 -1.43
C MET A 49 -15.12 5.51 -2.53
N GLU A 50 -15.33 6.66 -3.15
CA GLU A 50 -14.34 7.36 -3.97
C GLU A 50 -13.91 8.64 -3.24
N ALA A 51 -12.65 8.69 -2.79
CA ALA A 51 -12.05 9.86 -2.17
C ALA A 51 -10.93 10.41 -3.05
N SER A 52 -11.01 11.68 -3.42
CA SER A 52 -10.01 12.35 -4.27
C SER A 52 -9.56 13.69 -3.71
N SER A 53 -8.25 13.93 -3.63
CA SER A 53 -7.69 15.22 -3.22
C SER A 53 -6.74 15.75 -4.28
N ILE A 54 -6.81 17.06 -4.47
CA ILE A 54 -5.88 17.81 -5.29
C ILE A 54 -5.30 18.93 -4.44
N GLY A 55 -4.03 19.25 -4.63
CA GLY A 55 -3.35 20.33 -3.90
C GLY A 55 -2.68 19.85 -2.63
N ASP A 56 -2.10 20.81 -1.91
CA ASP A 56 -1.22 20.49 -0.80
C ASP A 56 -2.03 20.24 0.49
N GLY A 57 -1.74 19.18 1.23
CA GLY A 57 -2.43 18.91 2.48
C GLY A 57 -2.38 17.48 3.02
N LEU A 58 -3.54 17.04 3.51
CA LEU A 58 -3.75 15.74 4.14
C LEU A 58 -5.07 15.20 3.61
N MET A 59 -5.06 13.96 3.13
CA MET A 59 -6.24 13.16 2.89
C MET A 59 -6.26 12.00 3.88
N GLU A 60 -7.37 11.85 4.59
CA GLU A 60 -7.69 10.64 5.36
C GLU A 60 -8.97 10.02 4.77
N ALA A 61 -8.87 8.77 4.32
CA ALA A 61 -9.99 7.98 3.80
C ALA A 61 -10.13 6.68 4.59
N SER A 62 -11.35 6.37 5.05
CA SER A 62 -11.66 5.13 5.79
C SER A 62 -12.96 4.48 5.32
N SER A 63 -12.96 3.19 5.01
CA SER A 63 -14.14 2.47 4.53
C SER A 63 -14.23 1.07 5.10
N ASP A 64 -15.44 0.65 5.45
CA ASP A 64 -15.73 -0.74 5.83
C ASP A 64 -16.11 -1.63 4.61
N GLY A 65 -15.93 -1.12 3.38
CA GLY A 65 -16.30 -1.77 2.12
C GLY A 65 -15.30 -1.43 1.02
N LEU A 66 -15.77 -1.28 -0.23
CA LEU A 66 -14.88 -0.93 -1.34
C LEU A 66 -14.37 0.50 -1.20
N MET A 67 -13.08 0.72 -1.47
CA MET A 67 -12.47 2.05 -1.45
C MET A 67 -11.55 2.28 -2.65
N GLU A 68 -11.70 3.45 -3.26
CA GLU A 68 -10.70 4.06 -4.15
C GLU A 68 -10.30 5.43 -3.57
N ALA A 69 -9.03 5.56 -3.17
CA ALA A 69 -8.45 6.80 -2.64
C ALA A 69 -7.34 7.30 -3.58
N SER A 70 -7.43 8.56 -4.01
CA SER A 70 -6.46 9.16 -4.95
C SER A 70 -6.07 10.59 -4.58
N GLY A 71 -4.79 10.92 -4.70
CA GLY A 71 -4.25 12.20 -4.22
C GLY A 71 -3.18 12.75 -5.14
N VAL A 72 -3.25 14.05 -5.41
CA VAL A 72 -2.30 14.75 -6.28
C VAL A 72 -1.92 16.09 -5.67
N GLY A 73 -0.65 16.28 -5.32
CA GLY A 73 -0.15 17.52 -4.70
C GLY A 73 0.56 17.26 -3.37
N GLU A 74 1.24 18.26 -2.82
CA GLU A 74 2.20 18.00 -1.76
C GLU A 74 1.52 17.61 -0.43
N GLY A 75 1.76 16.42 0.12
CA GLY A 75 1.27 16.08 1.45
C GLY A 75 1.05 14.60 1.80
N LEU A 76 0.25 14.37 2.84
CA LEU A 76 0.06 13.05 3.43
C LEU A 76 -1.25 12.43 2.93
N MET A 77 -1.19 11.21 2.40
CA MET A 77 -2.36 10.38 2.16
C MET A 77 -2.39 9.20 3.14
N GLU A 78 -3.47 9.10 3.90
CA GLU A 78 -3.83 7.93 4.71
C GLU A 78 -5.10 7.30 4.14
N ALA A 79 -5.01 6.04 3.72
CA ALA A 79 -6.14 5.23 3.33
C ALA A 79 -6.22 4.01 4.26
N SER A 80 -7.43 3.70 4.76
CA SER A 80 -7.67 2.53 5.62
C SER A 80 -8.95 1.77 5.25
N GLY A 81 -8.82 0.47 4.99
CA GLY A 81 -9.92 -0.46 4.68
C GLY A 81 -10.13 -1.46 5.82
N VAL A 82 -11.40 -1.77 6.11
CA VAL A 82 -11.75 -2.86 7.03
C VAL A 82 -12.92 -3.67 6.48
N GLY A 83 -12.76 -4.96 6.33
CA GLY A 83 -13.84 -5.85 5.89
C GLY A 83 -13.47 -6.60 4.63
N ASP A 84 -14.47 -7.24 4.01
CA ASP A 84 -14.24 -8.01 2.80
C ASP A 84 -14.39 -7.06 1.60
N GLY A 85 -13.31 -6.80 0.86
CA GLY A 85 -13.36 -5.85 -0.24
C GLY A 85 -12.07 -5.68 -1.04
N LEU A 86 -12.10 -4.64 -1.88
CA LEU A 86 -10.98 -4.12 -2.65
C LEU A 86 -10.67 -2.73 -2.12
N MET A 87 -9.40 -2.51 -1.83
CA MET A 87 -8.84 -1.22 -1.45
C MET A 87 -7.79 -0.79 -2.45
N GLU A 88 -8.02 0.34 -3.13
CA GLU A 88 -7.06 0.96 -4.05
C GLU A 88 -6.64 2.33 -3.51
N ALA A 89 -5.35 2.52 -3.31
CA ALA A 89 -4.75 3.78 -2.87
C ALA A 89 -3.69 4.23 -3.88
N SER A 90 -3.81 5.47 -4.38
CA SER A 90 -2.87 6.02 -5.36
C SER A 90 -2.46 7.46 -5.03
N SER A 91 -1.17 7.77 -5.13
CA SER A 91 -0.66 9.14 -4.94
C SER A 91 0.33 9.55 -6.02
N VAL A 92 0.30 10.85 -6.33
CA VAL A 92 1.24 11.50 -7.25
C VAL A 92 1.70 12.80 -6.58
N SER A 93 2.72 12.71 -5.73
CA SER A 93 3.13 13.82 -4.85
C SER A 93 4.42 13.57 -4.06
N ASP A 94 5.30 14.56 -3.91
CA ASP A 94 6.59 14.42 -3.22
C ASP A 94 6.48 14.24 -1.68
N GLU A 95 5.78 13.22 -1.17
CA GLU A 95 5.52 12.99 0.27
C GLU A 95 5.11 11.52 0.63
N LEU A 96 4.48 11.34 1.80
CA LEU A 96 4.15 10.08 2.47
C LEU A 96 2.76 9.56 2.10
N MET A 97 2.70 8.31 1.65
CA MET A 97 1.46 7.52 1.53
C MET A 97 1.47 6.41 2.57
N GLU A 98 0.38 6.27 3.31
CA GLU A 98 0.06 5.12 4.16
C GLU A 98 -1.22 4.46 3.64
N ALA A 99 -1.15 3.16 3.33
CA ALA A 99 -2.30 2.34 2.96
C ALA A 99 -2.37 1.12 3.88
N SER A 100 -3.52 0.91 4.53
CA SER A 100 -3.72 -0.21 5.46
C SER A 100 -5.05 -0.94 5.26
N SER A 101 -5.03 -2.27 5.18
CA SER A 101 -6.22 -3.13 5.04
C SER A 101 -6.30 -4.17 6.15
N VAL A 102 -7.53 -4.52 6.51
CA VAL A 102 -7.82 -5.62 7.43
C VAL A 102 -8.97 -6.46 6.92
N SER A 103 -8.68 -7.72 6.59
CA SER A 103 -9.61 -8.73 6.05
C SER A 103 -10.01 -8.55 4.58
N ASP A 104 -9.30 -7.69 3.84
CA ASP A 104 -9.65 -7.39 2.45
C ASP A 104 -9.28 -8.56 1.53
N GLU A 105 -9.97 -8.70 0.40
CA GLU A 105 -9.59 -9.72 -0.59
C GLU A 105 -8.42 -9.23 -1.45
N LEU A 106 -8.33 -7.91 -1.65
CA LEU A 106 -7.30 -7.26 -2.46
C LEU A 106 -6.95 -5.87 -1.94
N MET A 107 -5.66 -5.62 -1.71
CA MET A 107 -5.09 -4.29 -1.52
C MET A 107 -4.17 -3.94 -2.69
N GLU A 108 -4.38 -2.77 -3.30
CA GLU A 108 -3.47 -2.17 -4.27
C GLU A 108 -3.01 -0.79 -3.76
N ALA A 109 -1.70 -0.60 -3.62
CA ALA A 109 -1.08 0.67 -3.24
C ALA A 109 -0.06 1.11 -4.30
N SER A 110 -0.22 2.33 -4.84
CA SER A 110 0.66 2.85 -5.89
C SER A 110 1.09 4.31 -5.67
N SER A 111 2.37 4.60 -5.87
CA SER A 111 2.92 5.94 -5.71
C SER A 111 3.85 6.29 -6.86
N VAL A 112 3.76 7.54 -7.32
CA VAL A 112 4.58 8.08 -8.41
C VAL A 112 5.15 9.43 -7.98
N SER A 113 6.18 9.39 -7.15
CA SER A 113 6.84 10.59 -6.59
C SER A 113 7.94 10.30 -5.56
N ASP A 114 8.80 11.29 -5.31
CA ASP A 114 9.85 11.12 -4.31
C ASP A 114 9.23 11.07 -2.91
N GLY A 115 9.48 10.03 -2.11
CA GLY A 115 8.78 9.93 -0.84
C GLY A 115 8.88 8.61 -0.09
N LEU A 116 7.93 8.42 0.81
CA LEU A 116 7.75 7.18 1.57
C LEU A 116 6.38 6.59 1.23
N MET A 117 6.36 5.32 0.87
CA MET A 117 5.14 4.53 0.77
C MET A 117 5.18 3.45 1.82
N GLU A 118 4.14 3.36 2.64
CA GLU A 118 3.90 2.26 3.56
C GLU A 118 2.59 1.58 3.16
N ALA A 119 2.66 0.28 2.83
CA ALA A 119 1.52 -0.56 2.50
C ALA A 119 1.47 -1.74 3.48
N SER A 120 0.36 -1.89 4.20
CA SER A 120 0.21 -2.94 5.21
C SER A 120 -1.14 -3.67 5.09
N SER A 121 -1.11 -5.00 5.13
CA SER A 121 -2.33 -5.82 5.08
C SER A 121 -2.34 -6.93 6.10
N ILE A 122 -3.54 -7.21 6.59
CA ILE A 122 -3.79 -8.31 7.52
C ILE A 122 -4.98 -9.14 7.05
N GLY A 123 -4.72 -10.40 6.71
CA GLY A 123 -5.74 -11.35 6.31
C GLY A 123 -6.00 -11.45 4.81
N ASP A 124 -5.30 -10.64 4.01
CA ASP A 124 -5.61 -10.49 2.59
C ASP A 124 -5.19 -11.69 1.73
N GLU A 125 -5.90 -11.90 0.61
CA GLU A 125 -5.52 -12.90 -0.40
C GLU A 125 -4.40 -12.37 -1.31
N LEU A 126 -4.41 -11.07 -1.63
CA LEU A 126 -3.40 -10.40 -2.45
C LEU A 126 -3.13 -8.98 -1.96
N MET A 127 -1.85 -8.63 -1.82
CA MET A 127 -1.38 -7.25 -1.68
C MET A 127 -0.46 -6.94 -2.86
N GLU A 128 -0.73 -5.84 -3.57
CA GLU A 128 0.17 -5.26 -4.54
C GLU A 128 0.65 -3.88 -4.07
N ALA A 129 1.97 -3.70 -3.94
CA ALA A 129 2.60 -2.42 -3.61
C ALA A 129 3.57 -2.01 -4.72
N SER A 130 3.39 -0.81 -5.29
CA SER A 130 4.20 -0.31 -6.40
C SER A 130 4.64 1.14 -6.23
N SER A 131 5.93 1.42 -6.45
CA SER A 131 6.48 2.78 -6.38
C SER A 131 7.36 3.06 -7.59
N VAL A 132 7.24 4.25 -8.16
CA VAL A 132 7.91 4.64 -9.40
C VAL A 132 8.61 5.99 -9.24
N THR A 133 9.73 6.04 -8.51
CA THR A 133 10.58 7.22 -8.23
C THR A 133 11.61 6.91 -7.12
N ASP A 134 12.42 7.91 -6.76
CA ASP A 134 13.41 7.78 -5.70
C ASP A 134 12.75 7.82 -4.31
N GLY A 135 12.98 6.85 -3.43
CA GLY A 135 12.28 6.84 -2.15
C GLY A 135 12.45 5.61 -1.28
N LEU A 136 11.58 5.52 -0.26
CA LEU A 136 11.43 4.34 0.58
C LEU A 136 10.07 3.71 0.31
N MET A 137 10.06 2.41 0.00
CA MET A 137 8.87 1.59 0.00
C MET A 137 8.98 0.58 1.15
N GLU A 138 7.96 0.53 1.99
CA GLU A 138 7.74 -0.51 2.99
C GLU A 138 6.44 -1.23 2.67
N ALA A 139 6.52 -2.54 2.43
CA ALA A 139 5.38 -3.41 2.18
C ALA A 139 5.36 -4.54 3.22
N SER A 140 4.24 -4.72 3.92
CA SER A 140 4.08 -5.72 4.98
C SER A 140 2.74 -6.45 4.87
N SER A 141 2.76 -7.77 4.72
CA SER A 141 1.55 -8.59 4.69
C SER A 141 1.59 -9.65 5.78
N VAL A 142 0.49 -9.82 6.49
CA VAL A 142 0.31 -10.92 7.44
C VAL A 142 -0.95 -11.68 7.09
N GLY A 143 -0.83 -12.93 6.67
CA GLY A 143 -1.99 -13.73 6.28
C GLY A 143 -1.64 -14.87 5.33
N ASP A 144 -2.66 -15.51 4.76
CA ASP A 144 -2.47 -16.66 3.87
C ASP A 144 -2.30 -16.27 2.38
N GLY A 145 -2.08 -14.98 2.10
CA GLY A 145 -2.05 -14.39 0.77
C GLY A 145 -0.67 -14.30 0.11
N LEU A 146 -0.68 -13.70 -1.08
CA LEU A 146 0.50 -13.31 -1.85
C LEU A 146 0.75 -11.80 -1.69
N MET A 147 1.99 -11.44 -1.38
CA MET A 147 2.48 -10.07 -1.53
C MET A 147 3.28 -9.95 -2.82
N GLU A 148 2.93 -8.98 -3.64
CA GLU A 148 3.75 -8.48 -4.74
C GLU A 148 4.22 -7.06 -4.42
N ALA A 149 5.53 -6.87 -4.34
CA ALA A 149 6.12 -5.57 -4.08
C ALA A 149 7.06 -5.23 -5.25
N SER A 150 6.94 -4.01 -5.78
CA SER A 150 7.72 -3.56 -6.94
C SER A 150 8.18 -2.11 -6.83
N SER A 151 9.47 -1.86 -7.05
CA SER A 151 10.01 -0.50 -7.05
C SER A 151 10.80 -0.20 -8.33
N ILE A 152 10.63 1.02 -8.84
CA ILE A 152 11.37 1.55 -9.98
C ILE A 152 11.89 2.94 -9.61
N GLY A 153 13.18 3.09 -9.34
CA GLY A 153 13.78 4.36 -8.91
C GLY A 153 14.75 4.17 -7.76
N ASP A 154 15.66 5.13 -7.55
CA ASP A 154 16.78 4.93 -6.63
C ASP A 154 16.26 4.96 -5.18
N GLY A 155 16.49 3.91 -4.39
CA GLY A 155 15.79 3.84 -3.11
C GLY A 155 16.08 2.65 -2.21
N LEU A 156 15.27 2.57 -1.16
CA LEU A 156 15.18 1.40 -0.29
C LEU A 156 13.81 0.77 -0.46
N MET A 157 13.78 -0.53 -0.69
CA MET A 157 12.58 -1.33 -0.70
C MET A 157 12.67 -2.38 0.40
N GLU A 158 11.76 -2.31 1.36
CA GLU A 158 11.59 -3.31 2.42
C GLU A 158 10.27 -4.04 2.19
N ALA A 159 10.35 -5.36 1.99
CA ALA A 159 9.19 -6.23 1.82
C ALA A 159 9.20 -7.30 2.91
N SER A 160 8.07 -7.48 3.60
CA SER A 160 7.92 -8.47 4.67
C SER A 160 6.62 -9.28 4.57
N SER A 161 6.72 -10.61 4.58
CA SER A 161 5.54 -11.50 4.48
C SER A 161 5.72 -12.77 5.31
N ASP A 162 4.63 -13.35 5.81
CA ASP A 162 4.65 -14.64 6.51
C ASP A 162 4.37 -15.86 5.60
N ARG A 163 4.15 -15.63 4.30
CA ARG A 163 3.80 -16.67 3.31
C ARG A 163 4.49 -16.50 1.96
N LEU A 164 3.80 -15.93 0.97
CA LEU A 164 4.26 -15.83 -0.39
C LEU A 164 4.63 -14.39 -0.68
N MET A 165 5.84 -14.17 -1.16
CA MET A 165 6.33 -12.85 -1.54
C MET A 165 7.05 -12.90 -2.87
N GLU A 166 6.68 -11.97 -3.75
CA GLU A 166 7.46 -11.59 -4.93
C GLU A 166 7.92 -10.14 -4.76
N ALA A 167 9.23 -9.92 -4.65
CA ALA A 167 9.84 -8.60 -4.55
C ALA A 167 10.69 -8.32 -5.80
N SER A 168 10.46 -7.16 -6.44
CA SER A 168 11.22 -6.75 -7.62
C SER A 168 11.67 -5.29 -7.54
N SER A 169 12.90 -5.01 -7.96
CA SER A 169 13.43 -3.65 -8.03
C SER A 169 14.20 -3.39 -9.31
N ILE A 170 14.09 -2.16 -9.82
CA ILE A 170 14.74 -1.68 -11.04
C ILE A 170 15.26 -0.25 -10.82
N ALA A 171 16.35 -0.07 -10.07
CA ALA A 171 17.21 1.14 -10.07
C ALA A 171 18.40 0.98 -9.09
N ASP A 172 19.22 2.00 -8.81
CA ASP A 172 20.32 1.82 -7.85
C ASP A 172 19.77 1.91 -6.40
N GLY A 173 20.03 0.92 -5.54
CA GLY A 173 19.32 0.86 -4.26
C GLY A 173 19.65 -0.28 -3.31
N LEU A 174 18.82 -0.43 -2.27
CA LEU A 174 18.82 -1.57 -1.35
C LEU A 174 17.44 -2.23 -1.41
N MET A 175 17.41 -3.52 -1.70
CA MET A 175 16.22 -4.35 -1.48
C MET A 175 16.46 -5.24 -0.25
N GLU A 176 15.59 -5.11 0.74
CA GLU A 176 15.49 -6.03 1.88
C GLU A 176 14.18 -6.81 1.78
N ALA A 177 14.29 -8.12 1.59
CA ALA A 177 13.16 -9.03 1.56
C ALA A 177 13.23 -9.96 2.78
N PHE A 178 12.20 -9.90 3.63
CA PHE A 178 12.12 -10.67 4.86
C PHE A 178 10.89 -11.56 4.90
N SER A 179 11.06 -12.80 5.36
CA SER A 179 9.94 -13.72 5.51
C SER A 179 9.96 -14.55 6.78
N VAL A 180 8.76 -14.75 7.33
CA VAL A 180 8.55 -15.47 8.61
C VAL A 180 7.41 -16.46 8.46
N GLY A 181 7.73 -17.69 8.09
CA GLY A 181 6.71 -18.74 7.99
C GLY A 181 6.99 -19.72 6.87
N ASP A 182 6.15 -20.74 6.77
CA ASP A 182 6.30 -21.74 5.70
C ASP A 182 5.80 -21.14 4.39
N GLY A 183 6.74 -20.65 3.58
CA GLY A 183 6.49 -19.74 2.48
C GLY A 183 7.39 -19.96 1.25
N LEU A 184 7.22 -19.07 0.28
CA LEU A 184 8.12 -18.92 -0.87
C LEU A 184 8.41 -17.43 -1.01
N MET A 185 9.70 -17.11 -1.08
CA MET A 185 10.19 -15.77 -1.39
C MET A 185 10.92 -15.79 -2.73
N GLU A 186 10.46 -14.96 -3.67
CA GLU A 186 11.17 -14.65 -4.90
C GLU A 186 11.60 -13.18 -4.87
N ALA A 187 12.91 -12.93 -4.98
CA ALA A 187 13.49 -11.59 -5.02
C ALA A 187 14.28 -11.39 -6.31
N SER A 188 14.03 -10.29 -7.02
CA SER A 188 14.71 -9.98 -8.29
C SER A 188 15.14 -8.52 -8.39
N SER A 189 16.36 -8.26 -8.86
CA SER A 189 16.88 -6.90 -9.06
C SER A 189 17.60 -6.73 -10.40
N VAL A 190 17.58 -5.50 -10.95
CA VAL A 190 18.04 -5.21 -12.32
C VAL A 190 18.89 -3.93 -12.39
N SER A 191 19.88 -3.73 -11.50
CA SER A 191 20.70 -2.49 -11.47
C SER A 191 21.88 -2.62 -10.50
N ASP A 192 22.59 -1.53 -10.16
CA ASP A 192 23.54 -1.54 -9.04
C ASP A 192 22.77 -1.48 -7.66
N GLU A 193 22.06 -2.57 -7.30
CA GLU A 193 21.43 -2.86 -6.00
C GLU A 193 22.17 -3.85 -5.07
N LEU A 194 22.25 -3.50 -3.79
CA LEU A 194 22.42 -4.50 -2.73
C LEU A 194 21.10 -5.23 -2.50
N MET A 195 21.12 -6.56 -2.49
CA MET A 195 19.96 -7.38 -2.16
C MET A 195 20.25 -8.22 -0.91
N GLU A 196 19.44 -8.01 0.13
CA GLU A 196 19.41 -8.81 1.34
C GLU A 196 18.09 -9.58 1.39
N ALA A 197 18.18 -10.92 1.39
CA ALA A 197 17.02 -11.80 1.51
C ALA A 197 17.19 -12.67 2.77
N SER A 198 16.22 -12.63 3.68
CA SER A 198 16.28 -13.39 4.92
C SER A 198 14.97 -14.09 5.26
N SER A 199 15.08 -15.34 5.74
CA SER A 199 13.92 -16.19 6.09
C SER A 199 14.12 -16.91 7.43
N VAL A 200 13.02 -17.14 8.15
CA VAL A 200 13.02 -17.82 9.46
C VAL A 200 11.96 -18.93 9.48
N SER A 201 12.27 -20.09 8.88
CA SER A 201 11.37 -21.26 8.72
C SER A 201 11.90 -22.26 7.68
N ASP A 202 11.09 -23.27 7.30
CA ASP A 202 11.30 -24.15 6.13
C ASP A 202 10.87 -23.45 4.82
N GLU A 203 11.52 -22.33 4.49
CA GLU A 203 11.17 -21.50 3.34
C GLU A 203 12.01 -21.80 2.08
N LEU A 204 11.38 -21.72 0.92
CA LEU A 204 12.07 -21.71 -0.38
C LEU A 204 12.35 -20.26 -0.79
N MET A 205 13.63 -19.91 -0.87
CA MET A 205 14.09 -18.59 -1.28
C MET A 205 14.78 -18.69 -2.65
N GLU A 206 14.29 -17.92 -3.61
CA GLU A 206 14.93 -17.69 -4.91
C GLU A 206 15.29 -16.21 -5.04
N ALA A 207 16.58 -15.93 -5.22
CA ALA A 207 17.10 -14.58 -5.40
C ALA A 207 17.88 -14.50 -6.72
N SER A 208 17.60 -13.50 -7.55
CA SER A 208 18.25 -13.31 -8.85
C SER A 208 18.61 -11.84 -9.10
N SER A 209 19.79 -11.60 -9.68
CA SER A 209 20.22 -10.27 -10.10
C SER A 209 20.84 -10.33 -11.50
N VAL A 210 20.68 -9.24 -12.27
CA VAL A 210 21.16 -9.14 -13.66
C VAL A 210 22.50 -8.35 -13.75
N SER A 211 23.01 -7.82 -12.64
CA SER A 211 24.20 -6.95 -12.50
C SER A 211 25.39 -7.62 -11.73
N ASP A 212 26.52 -6.90 -11.60
CA ASP A 212 27.79 -7.38 -11.01
C ASP A 212 27.82 -7.22 -9.46
N GLU A 213 26.82 -7.75 -8.74
CA GLU A 213 26.56 -7.32 -7.35
C GLU A 213 26.50 -8.35 -6.22
N LEU A 214 26.46 -7.78 -5.02
CA LEU A 214 26.52 -8.44 -3.72
C LEU A 214 25.10 -8.80 -3.28
N MET A 215 24.79 -10.09 -3.41
CA MET A 215 23.56 -10.70 -2.92
C MET A 215 23.87 -11.47 -1.63
N GLU A 216 23.18 -11.12 -0.54
CA GLU A 216 23.25 -11.85 0.72
C GLU A 216 21.91 -12.55 0.98
N ALA A 217 21.94 -13.88 0.95
CA ALA A 217 20.79 -14.72 1.29
C ALA A 217 21.08 -15.49 2.58
N SER A 218 20.20 -15.37 3.56
CA SER A 218 20.30 -16.10 4.83
C SER A 218 18.99 -16.80 5.16
N SER A 219 19.08 -18.04 5.65
CA SER A 219 17.91 -18.77 6.14
C SER A 219 18.23 -19.39 7.48
N VAL A 220 17.28 -19.29 8.41
CA VAL A 220 17.37 -19.88 9.74
C VAL A 220 16.21 -20.87 9.88
N SER A 221 16.51 -22.15 9.66
CA SER A 221 15.55 -23.24 9.87
C SER A 221 15.63 -23.73 11.32
N ASP A 222 14.49 -23.99 11.97
CA ASP A 222 14.44 -24.75 13.21
C ASP A 222 14.72 -26.24 12.90
N GLU A 223 15.98 -26.58 12.65
CA GLU A 223 16.40 -27.99 12.52
C GLU A 223 16.26 -28.65 13.90
N LEU A 224 15.11 -29.32 14.13
CA LEU A 224 14.89 -30.21 15.26
C LEU A 224 15.97 -31.33 15.24
N MET A 225 16.93 -31.24 16.18
CA MET A 225 17.82 -32.35 16.57
C MET A 225 17.07 -33.63 16.98
#